data_AF-A0A7V2NVI6-F1
#
_entry.id   AF-A0A7V2NVI6-F1
#
_cell.length_a   1.000
_cell.length_b   1.000
_cell.length_c   1.000
_cell.angle_alpha   90.00
_cell.angle_beta   90.00
_cell.angle_gamma   90.00
#
_symmetry.space_group_name_H-M   'P 1'
#
loop_
_entity.id
_entity.type
_entity.pdbx_description
1 polymer ?
#
loop_
_entity_poly.entity_id
_entity_poly.type
_entity_poly.pdbx_seq_one_letter_code
_entity_poly.pdbx_strand_id
1 'polypeptide(L)'
;MTNMEGRNNMKKPKIREIKEALTALIKGPYTVPFPKVPHKPYPGFRGAPKFNPDECVGCGACANVCPTNTIEVEDVVDEEKGIGKRIITLYYQNCEFCGFCQECCITGKGVELSQEFNLATFDRKSIFTRVEKELALCEICGKPVTTWDHLRWLEDKLGYLAYTNPQIILATHYDIEEIRKKPPRKEIKGRFDQMRILCPQHRREVYRLEERGKKK
;
A
#
# COMPACT_ATOMS: atom_id res chain seq x y z
N MET A 1 73.97 4.92 25.20
CA MET A 1 73.73 3.60 24.56
C MET A 1 73.25 2.66 25.65
N THR A 2 71.95 2.57 25.88
CA THR A 2 71.35 1.56 26.75
C THR A 2 70.07 1.08 26.08
N ASN A 3 69.99 -0.24 25.94
CA ASN A 3 69.14 -0.98 25.02
C ASN A 3 67.63 -0.75 25.25
N MET A 4 66.92 -0.49 24.15
CA MET A 4 65.47 -0.73 24.03
C MET A 4 65.24 -2.22 23.74
N GLU A 5 65.59 -3.13 24.66
CA GLU A 5 65.25 -4.56 24.56
C GLU A 5 64.01 -4.83 25.40
N GLY A 6 62.87 -4.36 24.92
CA GLY A 6 61.62 -4.41 25.68
C GLY A 6 60.40 -4.49 24.78
N ARG A 7 60.38 -5.45 23.85
CA ARG A 7 59.17 -5.94 23.18
C ARG A 7 59.52 -7.10 22.25
N ASN A 8 59.33 -8.34 22.69
CA ASN A 8 58.90 -9.45 21.83
C ASN A 8 58.79 -10.74 22.65
N ASN A 9 57.75 -10.83 23.48
CA ASN A 9 57.27 -12.13 23.94
C ASN A 9 55.88 -12.38 23.37
N MET A 10 55.79 -12.45 22.04
CA MET A 10 54.62 -13.02 21.38
C MET A 10 54.68 -14.52 21.59
N LYS A 11 53.73 -15.08 22.36
CA LYS A 11 53.55 -16.51 22.46
C LYS A 11 53.38 -17.07 21.05
N LYS A 12 54.23 -18.04 20.67
CA LYS A 12 54.17 -18.68 19.35
C LYS A 12 52.76 -19.25 19.14
N PRO A 13 52.20 -19.13 17.92
CA PRO A 13 50.91 -19.71 17.65
C PRO A 13 50.97 -21.22 17.85
N LYS A 14 49.94 -21.76 18.50
CA LYS A 14 49.74 -23.20 18.64
C LYS A 14 49.60 -23.81 17.24
N ILE A 15 49.94 -25.09 17.13
CA ILE A 15 49.82 -25.87 15.88
C ILE A 15 48.42 -25.77 15.26
N ARG A 16 47.38 -25.64 16.10
CA ARG A 16 45.99 -25.45 15.67
C ARG A 16 45.80 -24.16 14.87
N GLU A 17 46.38 -23.07 15.34
CA GLU A 17 46.23 -21.74 14.71
C GLU A 17 46.97 -21.69 13.37
N ILE A 18 48.13 -22.35 13.26
CA ILE A 18 48.85 -22.51 11.99
C ILE A 18 48.05 -23.37 11.01
N LYS A 19 47.42 -24.45 11.50
CA LYS A 19 46.54 -25.30 10.67
C LYS A 19 45.31 -24.53 10.16
N GLU A 20 44.69 -23.73 11.01
CA GLU A 20 43.56 -22.86 10.63
C GLU A 20 43.99 -21.79 9.61
N ALA A 21 45.16 -21.17 9.80
CA ALA A 21 45.72 -20.20 8.85
C ALA A 21 46.01 -20.82 7.47
N LEU A 22 46.62 -22.01 7.42
CA LEU A 22 46.83 -22.76 6.17
C LEU A 22 45.50 -23.13 5.50
N THR A 23 44.51 -23.56 6.28
CA THR A 23 43.18 -23.92 5.75
C THR A 23 42.45 -22.70 5.18
N ALA A 24 42.55 -21.54 5.85
CA ALA A 24 41.96 -20.29 5.39
C ALA A 24 42.60 -19.78 4.10
N LEU A 25 43.92 -19.95 3.95
CA LEU A 25 44.63 -19.55 2.73
C LEU A 25 44.18 -20.36 1.50
N ILE A 26 43.88 -21.65 1.69
CA ILE A 26 43.41 -22.55 0.62
C ILE A 26 41.93 -22.32 0.28
N LYS A 27 41.06 -22.18 1.29
CA LYS A 27 39.61 -21.99 1.06
C LYS A 27 39.25 -20.59 0.55
N GLY A 28 40.16 -19.63 0.68
CA GLY A 28 39.91 -18.24 0.32
C GLY A 28 39.00 -17.52 1.32
N PRO A 29 38.70 -16.24 1.07
CA PRO A 29 37.90 -15.43 1.98
C PRO A 29 36.42 -15.86 1.94
N TYR A 30 35.78 -15.84 3.11
CA TYR A 30 34.34 -16.06 3.25
C TYR A 30 33.48 -14.88 2.74
N THR A 31 34.11 -13.77 2.37
CA THR A 31 33.42 -12.53 2.01
C THR A 31 32.77 -12.62 0.64
N VAL A 32 31.57 -12.06 0.51
CA VAL A 32 30.92 -11.83 -0.78
C VAL A 32 31.63 -10.69 -1.53
N PRO A 33 31.72 -10.75 -2.88
CA PRO A 33 32.40 -9.73 -3.68
C PRO A 33 31.53 -8.46 -3.87
N PHE A 34 31.05 -7.86 -2.79
CA PHE A 34 30.35 -6.57 -2.82
C PHE A 34 31.37 -5.43 -3.03
N PRO A 35 31.10 -4.43 -3.87
CA PRO A 35 29.89 -4.17 -4.68
C PRO A 35 29.92 -4.75 -6.11
N LYS A 36 30.93 -5.55 -6.49
CA LYS A 36 31.07 -6.10 -7.85
C LYS A 36 29.94 -7.04 -8.25
N VAL A 37 29.42 -7.84 -7.31
CA VAL A 37 28.25 -8.72 -7.52
C VAL A 37 27.17 -8.32 -6.52
N PRO A 38 25.92 -8.09 -6.97
CA PRO A 38 24.83 -7.78 -6.06
C PRO A 38 24.54 -8.99 -5.17
N HIS A 39 24.40 -8.74 -3.87
CA HIS A 39 23.94 -9.76 -2.93
C HIS A 39 22.48 -10.10 -3.23
N LYS A 40 22.17 -11.39 -3.36
CA LYS A 40 20.79 -11.87 -3.49
C LYS A 40 20.25 -12.17 -2.09
N PRO A 41 19.28 -11.39 -1.57
CA PRO A 41 18.70 -11.66 -0.27
C PRO A 41 17.94 -12.99 -0.24
N TYR A 42 17.67 -13.46 0.96
CA TYR A 42 16.80 -14.62 1.17
C TYR A 42 15.38 -14.34 0.62
N PRO A 43 14.63 -15.34 0.10
CA PRO A 43 13.30 -15.12 -0.48
C PRO A 43 12.28 -14.42 0.44
N GLY A 44 12.34 -14.65 1.75
CA GLY A 44 11.49 -13.98 2.75
C GLY A 44 12.06 -12.67 3.30
N PHE A 45 13.05 -12.08 2.64
CA PHE A 45 13.65 -10.82 3.07
C PHE A 45 12.65 -9.67 3.00
N ARG A 46 12.61 -8.86 4.06
CA ARG A 46 11.75 -7.69 4.20
C ARG A 46 12.50 -6.44 3.73
N GLY A 47 12.52 -6.21 2.42
CA GLY A 47 13.09 -4.99 1.84
C GLY A 47 12.03 -3.91 1.63
N ALA A 48 12.28 -3.02 0.66
CA ALA A 48 11.44 -1.86 0.40
C ALA A 48 9.98 -2.26 0.07
N PRO A 49 8.98 -1.80 0.85
CA PRO A 49 7.58 -1.95 0.47
C PRO A 49 7.31 -1.24 -0.86
N LYS A 50 6.66 -1.91 -1.80
CA LYS A 50 6.23 -1.35 -3.09
C LYS A 50 4.75 -1.57 -3.29
N PHE A 51 4.06 -0.54 -3.76
CA PHE A 51 2.67 -0.68 -4.18
C PHE A 51 2.62 -1.26 -5.58
N ASN A 52 1.72 -2.22 -5.80
CA ASN A 52 1.35 -2.65 -7.13
C ASN A 52 0.10 -1.85 -7.56
N PRO A 53 0.21 -0.93 -8.54
CA PRO A 53 -0.92 -0.11 -8.96
C PRO A 53 -2.08 -0.92 -9.53
N ASP A 54 -1.87 -2.12 -10.06
CA ASP A 54 -2.96 -2.90 -10.67
C ASP A 54 -3.74 -3.71 -9.62
N GLU A 55 -3.04 -4.20 -8.60
CA GLU A 55 -3.61 -5.04 -7.53
C GLU A 55 -4.05 -4.26 -6.28
N CYS A 56 -3.54 -3.03 -6.10
CA CYS A 56 -3.95 -2.18 -5.00
C CYS A 56 -5.34 -1.62 -5.27
N VAL A 57 -6.24 -1.70 -4.30
CA VAL A 57 -7.61 -1.16 -4.45
C VAL A 57 -7.81 0.17 -3.75
N GLY A 58 -6.79 0.72 -3.05
CA GLY A 58 -6.91 2.00 -2.36
C GLY A 58 -7.78 1.99 -1.09
N CYS A 59 -7.92 0.83 -0.43
CA CYS A 59 -8.74 0.70 0.78
C CYS A 59 -8.19 1.41 2.02
N GLY A 60 -6.89 1.71 2.06
CA GLY A 60 -6.24 2.37 3.20
C GLY A 60 -5.97 1.45 4.41
N ALA A 61 -6.24 0.14 4.32
CA ALA A 61 -6.02 -0.79 5.43
C ALA A 61 -4.54 -0.82 5.88
N CYS A 62 -3.60 -0.74 4.93
CA CYS A 62 -2.17 -0.69 5.20
C CYS A 62 -1.76 0.52 6.07
N ALA A 63 -2.42 1.67 5.90
CA ALA A 63 -2.16 2.85 6.71
C ALA A 63 -2.63 2.67 8.15
N ASN A 64 -3.83 2.10 8.34
CA ASN A 64 -4.39 1.86 9.67
C ASN A 64 -3.59 0.86 10.53
N VAL A 65 -2.93 -0.11 9.91
CA VAL A 65 -2.14 -1.12 10.63
C VAL A 65 -0.67 -0.72 10.81
N CYS A 66 -0.25 0.41 10.23
CA CYS A 66 1.14 0.83 10.26
C CYS A 66 1.55 1.27 11.67
N PRO A 67 2.50 0.58 12.34
CA PRO A 67 2.89 0.91 13.72
C PRO A 67 3.54 2.29 13.84
N THR A 68 4.25 2.74 12.80
CA THR A 68 4.91 4.05 12.77
C THR A 68 4.08 5.13 12.09
N ASN A 69 2.86 4.82 11.62
CA ASN A 69 1.99 5.73 10.87
C ASN A 69 2.70 6.43 9.68
N THR A 70 3.61 5.75 8.99
CA THR A 70 4.40 6.32 7.87
C THR A 70 3.66 6.31 6.52
N ILE A 71 2.47 5.72 6.48
CA ILE A 71 1.64 5.64 5.29
C ILE A 71 0.52 6.66 5.43
N GLU A 72 0.52 7.66 4.57
CA GLU A 72 -0.49 8.71 4.51
C GLU A 72 -1.53 8.38 3.45
N VAL A 73 -2.80 8.70 3.72
CA VAL A 73 -3.92 8.56 2.80
C VAL A 73 -4.58 9.91 2.64
N GLU A 74 -4.55 10.45 1.43
CA GLU A 74 -5.12 11.75 1.09
C GLU A 74 -6.21 11.59 0.03
N ASP A 75 -7.38 12.18 0.27
CA ASP A 75 -8.47 12.24 -0.71
C ASP A 75 -8.54 13.64 -1.30
N VAL A 76 -8.22 13.76 -2.58
CA VAL A 76 -8.31 15.01 -3.35
C VAL A 76 -9.57 14.95 -4.20
N VAL A 77 -10.51 15.86 -3.96
CA VAL A 77 -11.80 15.91 -4.67
C VAL A 77 -11.93 17.26 -5.39
N ASP A 78 -12.20 17.20 -6.70
CA ASP A 78 -12.60 18.35 -7.50
C ASP A 78 -14.14 18.37 -7.58
N GLU A 79 -14.76 19.24 -6.78
CA GLU A 79 -16.22 19.35 -6.67
C GLU A 79 -16.89 19.81 -7.97
N GLU A 80 -16.19 20.62 -8.79
CA GLU A 80 -16.74 21.16 -10.04
C GLU A 80 -16.83 20.10 -11.13
N LYS A 81 -15.83 19.22 -11.20
CA LYS A 81 -15.77 18.14 -12.20
C LYS A 81 -16.37 16.83 -11.71
N GLY A 82 -16.62 16.68 -10.41
CA GLY A 82 -17.09 15.42 -9.81
C GLY A 82 -16.06 14.29 -9.93
N ILE A 83 -14.78 14.63 -10.00
CA ILE A 83 -13.67 13.68 -10.11
C ILE A 83 -12.86 13.76 -8.82
N GLY A 84 -12.55 12.61 -8.24
CA GLY A 84 -11.69 12.52 -7.05
C GLY A 84 -10.60 11.47 -7.22
N LYS A 85 -9.47 11.70 -6.55
CA LYS A 85 -8.37 10.76 -6.45
C LYS A 85 -7.97 10.57 -5.00
N ARG A 86 -7.73 9.32 -4.63
CA ARG A 86 -7.08 8.93 -3.38
C ARG A 86 -5.60 8.70 -3.67
N ILE A 87 -4.75 9.34 -2.90
CA ILE A 87 -3.30 9.19 -2.96
C ILE A 87 -2.87 8.49 -1.68
N ILE A 88 -2.24 7.32 -1.81
CA ILE A 88 -1.63 6.61 -0.68
C ILE A 88 -0.12 6.73 -0.84
N THR A 89 0.53 7.39 0.11
CA THR A 89 1.97 7.66 0.09
C THR A 89 2.63 6.96 1.27
N LEU A 90 3.66 6.15 1.00
CA LEU A 90 4.51 5.54 2.00
C LEU A 90 5.86 6.24 1.98
N TYR A 91 6.23 6.86 3.09
CA TYR A 91 7.57 7.43 3.26
C TYR A 91 8.51 6.40 3.87
N TYR A 92 9.64 6.14 3.21
CA TYR A 92 10.60 5.14 3.71
C TYR A 92 11.40 5.64 4.92
N GLN A 93 11.50 6.96 5.11
CA GLN A 93 12.26 7.60 6.18
C GLN A 93 11.86 7.16 7.61
N ASN A 94 10.57 6.87 7.83
CA ASN A 94 10.04 6.46 9.13
C ASN A 94 9.55 5.00 9.11
N CYS A 95 9.82 4.27 8.03
CA CYS A 95 9.42 2.87 7.90
C CYS A 95 10.41 1.98 8.66
N GLU A 96 9.88 1.08 9.49
CA GLU A 96 10.68 0.07 10.20
C GLU A 96 10.72 -1.29 9.48
N PHE A 97 10.16 -1.38 8.26
CA PHE A 97 10.17 -2.58 7.42
C PHE A 97 9.58 -3.84 8.09
N CYS A 98 8.61 -3.65 9.01
CA CYS A 98 8.02 -4.74 9.79
C CYS A 98 7.22 -5.75 8.96
N GLY A 99 6.63 -5.33 7.82
CA GLY A 99 5.88 -6.23 6.93
C GLY A 99 4.36 -6.25 7.12
N PHE A 100 3.81 -5.57 8.14
CA PHE A 100 2.37 -5.59 8.40
C PHE A 100 1.51 -5.07 7.25
N CYS A 101 2.02 -4.13 6.47
CA CYS A 101 1.30 -3.62 5.30
C CYS A 101 0.99 -4.72 4.27
N GLN A 102 1.94 -5.63 4.02
CA GLN A 102 1.76 -6.77 3.11
C GLN A 102 0.83 -7.83 3.73
N GLU A 103 1.04 -8.19 5.00
CA GLU A 103 0.23 -9.22 5.66
C GLU A 103 -1.24 -8.82 5.80
N CYS A 104 -1.52 -7.54 6.09
CA CYS A 104 -2.89 -7.04 6.25
C CYS A 104 -3.50 -6.53 4.94
N CYS A 105 -2.84 -6.72 3.79
CA CYS A 105 -3.38 -6.32 2.50
C CYS A 105 -4.59 -7.18 2.14
N ILE A 106 -5.77 -6.56 1.97
CA ILE A 106 -7.00 -7.31 1.64
C ILE A 106 -6.94 -8.03 0.28
N THR A 107 -6.14 -7.51 -0.66
CA THR A 107 -5.89 -8.16 -1.96
C THR A 107 -4.72 -9.14 -1.90
N GLY A 108 -3.91 -9.10 -0.84
CA GLY A 108 -2.68 -9.88 -0.67
C GLY A 108 -1.48 -9.42 -1.51
N LYS A 109 -1.73 -8.70 -2.62
CA LYS A 109 -0.70 -8.26 -3.59
C LYS A 109 -0.64 -6.75 -3.82
N GLY A 110 -1.52 -5.98 -3.19
CA GLY A 110 -1.58 -4.53 -3.38
C GLY A 110 -0.35 -3.79 -2.83
N VAL A 111 0.30 -4.34 -1.80
CA VAL A 111 1.58 -3.88 -1.28
C VAL A 111 2.43 -5.09 -0.93
N GLU A 112 3.67 -5.11 -1.42
CA GLU A 112 4.60 -6.22 -1.24
C GLU A 112 5.97 -5.69 -0.83
N LEU A 113 6.64 -6.40 0.08
CA LEU A 113 8.02 -6.13 0.44
C LEU A 113 8.92 -6.71 -0.64
N SER A 114 9.63 -5.83 -1.35
CA SER A 114 10.58 -6.23 -2.37
C SER A 114 11.89 -6.73 -1.76
N GLN A 115 12.76 -7.30 -2.60
CA GLN A 115 14.12 -7.66 -2.21
C GLN A 115 15.10 -6.48 -2.28
N GLU A 116 14.61 -5.28 -2.57
CA GLU A 116 15.45 -4.09 -2.67
C GLU A 116 15.80 -3.58 -1.27
N PHE A 117 17.09 -3.55 -0.96
CA PHE A 117 17.62 -3.05 0.31
C PHE A 117 18.43 -1.75 0.15
N ASN A 118 18.83 -1.40 -1.07
CA ASN A 118 19.65 -0.22 -1.34
C ASN A 118 18.77 1.02 -1.59
N LEU A 119 18.22 1.59 -0.52
CA LEU A 119 17.39 2.81 -0.58
C LEU A 119 18.17 4.10 -0.24
N ALA A 120 19.50 4.01 -0.15
CA ALA A 120 20.34 5.15 0.24
C ALA A 120 20.28 6.25 -0.84
N THR A 121 19.90 7.45 -0.44
CA THR A 121 19.90 8.65 -1.29
C THR A 121 20.29 9.87 -0.46
N PHE A 122 20.78 10.90 -1.13
CA PHE A 122 21.22 12.15 -0.50
C PHE A 122 20.05 13.08 -0.17
N ASP A 123 18.93 12.96 -0.88
CA ASP A 123 17.74 13.79 -0.65
C ASP A 123 16.66 13.02 0.11
N ARG A 124 16.33 13.51 1.32
CA ARG A 124 15.28 12.96 2.17
C ARG A 124 13.89 13.05 1.54
N LYS A 125 13.63 14.05 0.69
CA LYS A 125 12.31 14.24 0.07
C LYS A 125 12.03 13.25 -1.06
N SER A 126 13.07 12.63 -1.61
CA SER A 126 12.95 11.69 -2.72
C SER A 126 12.53 10.27 -2.32
N ILE A 127 12.50 9.95 -1.01
CA ILE A 127 12.35 8.57 -0.49
C ILE A 127 10.90 8.27 -0.13
N PHE A 128 10.04 8.14 -1.15
CA PHE A 128 8.67 7.71 -0.97
C PHE A 128 8.21 6.84 -2.15
N THR A 129 7.18 6.03 -1.91
CA THR A 129 6.41 5.39 -2.98
C THR A 129 4.96 5.79 -2.81
N ARG A 130 4.25 5.99 -3.91
CA ARG A 130 2.83 6.35 -3.87
C ARG A 130 2.02 5.58 -4.89
N VAL A 131 0.74 5.41 -4.60
CA VAL A 131 -0.25 4.89 -5.53
C VAL A 131 -1.45 5.81 -5.56
N GLU A 132 -1.93 6.11 -6.77
CA GLU A 132 -3.07 6.99 -7.00
C GLU A 132 -4.25 6.13 -7.48
N LYS A 133 -5.42 6.33 -6.90
CA LYS A 133 -6.63 5.58 -7.19
C LYS A 133 -7.82 6.49 -7.33
N GLU A 134 -8.70 6.18 -8.25
CA GLU A 134 -9.88 7.02 -8.48
C GLU A 134 -10.95 6.78 -7.41
N LEU A 135 -11.57 7.87 -6.97
CA LEU A 135 -12.63 7.86 -5.97
C LEU A 135 -14.01 7.72 -6.64
N ALA A 136 -14.84 6.85 -6.08
CA ALA A 136 -16.27 6.83 -6.27
C ALA A 136 -16.90 7.86 -5.32
N LEU A 137 -17.40 8.94 -5.89
CA LEU A 137 -18.04 10.03 -5.16
C LEU A 137 -19.55 9.84 -5.05
N CYS A 138 -20.15 10.41 -4.02
CA CYS A 138 -21.59 10.47 -3.88
C CYS A 138 -22.19 11.43 -4.92
N GLU A 139 -23.12 10.94 -5.74
CA GLU A 139 -23.81 11.74 -6.77
C GLU A 139 -24.70 12.86 -6.20
N ILE A 140 -24.86 12.96 -4.88
CA ILE A 140 -25.68 14.01 -4.23
C ILE A 140 -24.82 15.08 -3.58
N CYS A 141 -23.87 14.66 -2.74
CA CYS A 141 -23.07 15.58 -1.94
C CYS A 141 -21.59 15.65 -2.32
N GLY A 142 -21.15 14.90 -3.32
CA GLY A 142 -19.74 14.88 -3.77
C GLY A 142 -18.76 14.24 -2.79
N LYS A 143 -19.18 13.83 -1.58
CA LYS A 143 -18.29 13.19 -0.61
C LYS A 143 -17.73 11.87 -1.15
N PRO A 144 -16.46 11.54 -0.86
CA PRO A 144 -15.88 10.26 -1.23
C PRO A 144 -16.59 9.13 -0.49
N VAL A 145 -17.03 8.12 -1.24
CA VAL A 145 -17.61 6.89 -0.68
C VAL A 145 -16.52 5.84 -0.52
N THR A 146 -15.83 5.53 -1.62
CA THR A 146 -14.70 4.60 -1.67
C THR A 146 -13.96 4.77 -2.99
N THR A 147 -13.10 3.84 -3.39
CA THR A 147 -12.44 3.80 -4.70
C THR A 147 -13.18 2.86 -5.66
N TRP A 148 -13.09 3.13 -6.96
CA TRP A 148 -13.73 2.28 -7.98
C TRP A 148 -13.17 0.85 -7.97
N ASP A 149 -11.85 0.72 -7.86
CA ASP A 149 -11.18 -0.58 -7.81
C ASP A 149 -11.61 -1.40 -6.59
N HIS A 150 -11.95 -0.74 -5.47
CA HIS A 150 -12.46 -1.44 -4.29
C HIS A 150 -13.89 -1.95 -4.49
N LEU A 151 -14.75 -1.22 -5.21
CA LEU A 151 -16.09 -1.70 -5.55
C LEU A 151 -16.02 -2.92 -6.48
N ARG A 152 -15.12 -2.91 -7.47
CA ARG A 152 -14.86 -4.07 -8.34
C ARG A 152 -14.32 -5.26 -7.57
N TRP A 153 -13.35 -5.03 -6.69
CA TRP A 153 -12.83 -6.09 -5.83
C TRP A 153 -13.90 -6.71 -4.93
N LEU A 154 -14.85 -5.90 -4.41
CA LEU A 154 -15.97 -6.41 -3.64
C LEU A 154 -16.91 -7.27 -4.48
N GLU A 155 -17.15 -6.92 -5.74
CA GLU A 155 -17.91 -7.77 -6.66
C GLU A 155 -17.23 -9.13 -6.84
N ASP A 156 -15.94 -9.15 -7.17
CA ASP A 156 -15.17 -10.38 -7.36
C ASP A 156 -15.21 -11.30 -6.13
N LYS A 157 -15.23 -10.70 -4.93
CA LYS A 157 -15.32 -11.44 -3.67
C LYS A 157 -16.73 -11.90 -3.31
N LEU A 158 -17.76 -11.11 -3.60
CA LEU A 158 -19.15 -11.39 -3.21
C LEU A 158 -19.90 -12.21 -4.27
N GLY A 159 -19.46 -12.19 -5.53
CA GLY A 159 -20.09 -12.87 -6.65
C GLY A 159 -21.59 -12.52 -6.75
N TYR A 160 -22.45 -13.53 -6.72
CA TYR A 160 -23.91 -13.33 -6.84
C TYR A 160 -24.52 -12.48 -5.71
N LEU A 161 -23.88 -12.41 -4.53
CA LEU A 161 -24.39 -11.58 -3.42
C LEU A 161 -24.24 -10.08 -3.69
N ALA A 162 -23.32 -9.69 -4.59
CA ALA A 162 -23.13 -8.31 -5.01
C ALA A 162 -24.42 -7.67 -5.55
N TYR A 163 -25.29 -8.47 -6.19
CA TYR A 163 -26.57 -8.04 -6.74
C TYR A 163 -27.60 -7.60 -5.69
N THR A 164 -27.32 -7.79 -4.41
CA THR A 164 -28.16 -7.25 -3.32
C THR A 164 -27.89 -5.76 -3.09
N ASN A 165 -26.71 -5.27 -3.49
CA ASN A 165 -26.29 -3.89 -3.27
C ASN A 165 -26.25 -3.11 -4.58
N PRO A 166 -27.19 -2.16 -4.80
CA PRO A 166 -27.23 -1.32 -5.99
C PRO A 166 -25.90 -0.64 -6.34
N GLN A 167 -25.11 -0.25 -5.34
CA GLN A 167 -23.86 0.47 -5.56
C GLN A 167 -22.77 -0.40 -6.17
N ILE A 168 -22.73 -1.69 -5.80
CA ILE A 168 -21.77 -2.64 -6.36
C ILE A 168 -22.20 -2.97 -7.78
N ILE A 169 -23.49 -3.25 -7.99
CA ILE A 169 -24.07 -3.49 -9.33
C ILE A 169 -23.74 -2.35 -10.30
N LEU A 170 -23.88 -1.09 -9.86
CA LEU A 170 -23.57 0.07 -10.69
C LEU A 170 -22.08 0.15 -11.04
N ALA A 171 -21.20 -0.18 -10.10
CA ALA A 171 -19.76 -0.17 -10.34
C ALA A 171 -19.29 -1.28 -11.29
N THR A 172 -20.03 -2.38 -11.34
CA THR A 172 -19.81 -3.52 -12.23
C THR A 172 -20.28 -3.25 -13.65
N HIS A 173 -21.55 -2.85 -13.80
CA HIS A 173 -22.27 -2.93 -15.08
C HIS A 173 -22.22 -1.65 -15.90
N TYR A 174 -21.84 -0.52 -15.30
CA TYR A 174 -21.73 0.75 -16.02
C TYR A 174 -20.27 1.04 -16.35
N ASP A 175 -20.06 1.54 -17.57
CA ASP A 175 -18.79 2.17 -17.92
C ASP A 175 -18.54 3.34 -16.98
N ILE A 176 -17.43 3.27 -16.24
CA ILE A 176 -17.05 4.27 -15.24
C ILE A 176 -17.05 5.66 -15.88
N GLU A 177 -16.73 5.78 -17.17
CA GLU A 177 -16.76 7.02 -17.94
C GLU A 177 -18.12 7.71 -18.04
N GLU A 178 -19.23 6.95 -18.06
CA GLU A 178 -20.58 7.54 -18.14
C GLU A 178 -21.10 7.99 -16.77
N ILE A 179 -20.71 7.31 -15.69
CA ILE A 179 -21.01 7.75 -14.32
C ILE A 179 -20.14 8.96 -13.96
N ARG A 180 -18.87 8.96 -14.36
CA ARG A 180 -17.88 10.04 -14.13
C ARG A 180 -18.34 11.43 -14.63
N LYS A 181 -19.18 11.50 -15.67
CA LYS A 181 -19.60 12.76 -16.31
C LYS A 181 -20.80 13.44 -15.64
N LYS A 182 -21.48 12.79 -14.70
CA LYS A 182 -22.71 13.34 -14.12
C LYS A 182 -22.38 14.24 -12.92
N PRO A 183 -22.66 15.55 -12.99
CA PRO A 183 -22.42 16.44 -11.86
C PRO A 183 -23.34 16.07 -10.69
N PRO A 184 -22.91 16.35 -9.44
CA PRO A 184 -23.71 16.03 -8.27
C PRO A 184 -25.05 16.78 -8.30
N ARG A 185 -26.14 16.06 -8.05
CA ARG A 185 -27.51 16.60 -7.95
C ARG A 185 -27.85 16.91 -6.50
N LYS A 186 -28.33 18.12 -6.22
CA LYS A 186 -28.62 18.56 -4.85
C LYS A 186 -29.86 17.93 -4.19
N GLU A 187 -30.74 17.27 -4.96
CA GLU A 187 -32.04 16.81 -4.46
C GLU A 187 -32.27 15.30 -4.67
N ILE A 188 -32.86 14.67 -3.65
CA ILE A 188 -33.40 13.30 -3.71
C ILE A 188 -34.83 13.36 -4.25
N LYS A 189 -35.09 12.67 -5.36
CA LYS A 189 -36.40 12.63 -6.03
C LYS A 189 -37.23 11.39 -5.67
N GLY A 190 -36.61 10.31 -5.19
CA GLY A 190 -37.34 9.12 -4.69
C GLY A 190 -36.66 7.79 -4.98
N ARG A 191 -37.45 6.75 -5.27
CA ARG A 191 -37.00 5.35 -5.50
C ARG A 191 -35.85 5.22 -6.51
N PHE A 192 -35.87 6.03 -7.57
CA PHE A 192 -34.86 5.99 -8.63
C PHE A 192 -33.45 6.32 -8.13
N ASP A 193 -33.31 7.06 -7.01
CA ASP A 193 -32.01 7.38 -6.44
C ASP A 193 -31.38 6.20 -5.69
N GLN A 194 -32.11 5.08 -5.50
CA GLN A 194 -31.53 3.85 -4.95
C GLN A 194 -30.46 3.24 -5.89
N MET A 195 -30.61 3.46 -7.20
CA MET A 195 -29.67 3.02 -8.23
C MET A 195 -28.67 4.14 -8.55
N ARG A 196 -28.01 4.67 -7.52
CA ARG A 196 -26.91 5.65 -7.64
C ARG A 196 -25.79 5.36 -6.65
N ILE A 197 -24.60 5.92 -6.93
CA ILE A 197 -23.51 5.92 -5.96
C ILE A 197 -23.80 7.00 -4.92
N LEU A 198 -24.08 6.55 -3.70
CA LEU A 198 -24.50 7.40 -2.60
C LEU A 198 -23.64 7.14 -1.36
N CYS A 199 -23.35 8.17 -0.58
CA CYS A 199 -22.78 7.96 0.74
C CYS A 199 -23.80 7.29 1.69
N PRO A 200 -23.35 6.65 2.78
CA PRO A 200 -24.25 5.96 3.72
C PRO A 200 -25.39 6.83 4.26
N GLN A 201 -25.13 8.14 4.44
CA GLN A 201 -26.12 9.10 4.92
C GLN A 201 -27.25 9.32 3.91
N HIS A 202 -26.93 9.63 2.65
CA HIS A 202 -27.96 9.85 1.61
C HIS A 202 -28.66 8.55 1.22
N ARG A 203 -27.96 7.41 1.23
CA ARG A 203 -28.61 6.11 1.00
C ARG A 203 -29.70 5.85 2.05
N ARG A 204 -29.43 6.14 3.32
CA ARG A 204 -30.43 6.05 4.41
C ARG A 204 -31.60 7.01 4.21
N GLU A 205 -31.33 8.20 3.70
CA GLU A 205 -32.36 9.22 3.44
C GLU A 205 -33.32 8.78 2.31
N VAL A 206 -32.80 8.23 1.22
CA VAL A 206 -33.61 7.66 0.13
C VAL A 206 -34.57 6.59 0.66
N TYR A 207 -34.09 5.66 1.49
CA TYR A 207 -34.95 4.63 2.09
C TYR A 207 -36.04 5.24 3.00
N ARG A 208 -35.70 6.24 3.81
CA ARG A 208 -36.68 6.94 4.68
C ARG A 208 -37.77 7.66 3.87
N LEU A 209 -37.41 8.25 2.74
CA LEU A 209 -38.36 8.94 1.87
C LEU A 209 -39.37 7.95 1.25
N GLU A 210 -38.93 6.76 0.84
CA GLU A 210 -39.84 5.71 0.36
C GLU A 210 -40.84 5.25 1.43
N GLU A 211 -40.38 5.01 2.65
CA GLU A 211 -41.26 4.57 3.75
C GLU A 211 -42.31 5.64 4.09
N ARG A 212 -41.93 6.92 4.05
CA ARG A 212 -42.85 8.04 4.28
C ARG A 212 -43.84 8.22 3.13
N GLY A 213 -43.43 7.99 1.88
CA GLY A 213 -44.29 8.05 0.70
C GLY A 213 -45.41 7.00 0.70
N LYS A 214 -45.23 5.88 1.42
CA LYS A 214 -46.25 4.82 1.59
C LYS A 214 -47.30 5.10 2.68
N LYS A 215 -47.14 6.16 3.48
CA LYS A 215 -48.06 6.53 4.59
C LYS A 215 -49.11 7.59 4.22
N LYS A 216 -49.39 7.78 2.93
CA LYS A 216 -50.50 8.62 2.44
C LYS A 216 -51.49 7.77 1.69
#